data_AF-A0A3M7BSI5-F1
#
_entry.id   AF-A0A3M7BSI5-F1
#
_cell.length_a   1.000
_cell.length_b   1.000
_cell.length_c   1.000
_cell.angle_alpha   90.00
_cell.angle_beta   90.00
_cell.angle_gamma   90.00
#
_symmetry.space_group_name_H-M   'P 1'
#
loop_
_entity.id
_entity.type
_entity.pdbx_description
1 polymer ?
#
loop_
_entity_poly.entity_id
_entity_poly.type
_entity_poly.pdbx_seq_one_letter_code
_entity_poly.pdbx_strand_id
1 'polypeptide(L)'
;MESFLFNRQLGSISSQTLAKAQNQRLLQGLAYEPNIHFAIKKPEDGVDSESLPHNTFAHGAGVSSIEVDRWEGKYLLSGGADSSVAIWDLENENSFGESTIYTPLGYTTRTSTTASLGITQVSFYPFDSLAFLTTGYDHTLKLFSSETLQVSASFDLGSTVYSHDTSKIASHLLVACASQHPAVRLMDLRTGSGTHSLAGHSGSVLSVAWHPKNENILASGATDGTCRMWDVRKSASSLGVLDMDDSIGVTGYDGKGTGARRRERGRAHNGAVNGLAWTPDGLFLASNGHDERLRIWDMMTGANTLANFGPALKNPHLTVLTPLIVPSHLSPLGSEMIYYPNPTEILGFDMHAGNLLKRLRVPGLQRPQAAGGTVRNINNRTTALAWRAHNVEMFSSHADGTIRCWRPRTLEDSVDETEVDGHEDDAESELAERKRKREELDSIVNDLTKKRVTFS
;
A
#
# COMPACT_ATOMS: atom_id res chain seq x y z
N MET A 1 -11.21 24.85 13.76
CA MET A 1 -12.41 23.99 13.62
C MET A 1 -13.65 24.70 14.14
N GLU A 2 -13.58 25.31 15.32
CA GLU A 2 -14.66 26.15 15.85
C GLU A 2 -15.07 27.28 14.89
N SER A 3 -14.10 27.92 14.23
CA SER A 3 -14.39 28.91 13.16
C SER A 3 -15.18 28.34 11.98
N PHE A 4 -14.92 27.09 11.57
CA PHE A 4 -15.63 26.42 10.48
C PHE A 4 -17.04 25.98 10.91
N LEU A 5 -17.20 25.51 12.15
CA LEU A 5 -18.50 25.17 12.72
C LEU A 5 -19.36 26.41 12.92
N PHE A 6 -18.77 27.49 13.42
CA PHE A 6 -19.41 28.80 13.56
C PHE A 6 -19.83 29.37 12.21
N ASN A 7 -18.95 29.35 11.21
CA ASN A 7 -19.25 29.78 9.84
C ASN A 7 -20.34 28.91 9.17
N ARG A 8 -20.39 27.60 9.45
CA ARG A 8 -21.50 26.75 9.02
C ARG A 8 -22.81 27.15 9.69
N GLN A 9 -22.80 27.43 11.00
CA GLN A 9 -23.99 27.88 11.72
C GLN A 9 -24.49 29.24 11.20
N LEU A 10 -23.58 30.10 10.75
CA LEU A 10 -23.87 31.35 10.05
C LEU A 10 -24.27 31.18 8.57
N GLY A 11 -24.25 29.95 8.04
CA GLY A 11 -24.61 29.63 6.66
C GLY A 11 -23.58 30.06 5.60
N SER A 12 -22.39 30.51 5.99
CA SER A 12 -21.36 30.99 5.05
C SER A 12 -20.56 29.86 4.39
N ILE A 13 -20.65 28.62 4.91
CA ILE A 13 -19.93 27.45 4.39
C ILE A 13 -20.91 26.29 4.15
N SER A 14 -20.79 25.64 2.98
CA SER A 14 -21.57 24.46 2.64
C SER A 14 -21.14 23.22 3.45
N SER A 15 -22.04 22.25 3.64
CA SER A 15 -21.72 20.97 4.30
C SER A 15 -20.59 20.21 3.61
N GLN A 16 -20.53 20.26 2.28
CA GLN A 16 -19.49 19.61 1.48
C GLN A 16 -18.12 20.27 1.69
N THR A 17 -18.08 21.60 1.75
CA THR A 17 -16.84 22.33 2.00
C THR A 17 -16.30 22.04 3.41
N LEU A 18 -17.17 21.94 4.41
CA LEU A 18 -16.78 21.54 5.76
C LEU A 18 -16.24 20.10 5.79
N ALA A 19 -16.92 19.15 5.15
CA ALA A 19 -16.49 17.77 5.09
C ALA A 19 -15.11 17.64 4.43
N LYS A 20 -14.88 18.35 3.31
CA LYS A 20 -13.57 18.39 2.65
C LYS A 20 -12.47 18.97 3.53
N ALA A 21 -12.75 20.09 4.21
CA ALA A 21 -11.79 20.70 5.12
C ALA A 21 -11.45 19.76 6.30
N GLN A 22 -12.45 19.03 6.80
CA GLN A 22 -12.24 18.05 7.87
C GLN A 22 -11.43 16.84 7.38
N ASN A 23 -11.75 16.28 6.23
CA ASN A 23 -11.02 15.17 5.65
C ASN A 23 -9.57 15.55 5.35
N GLN A 24 -9.34 16.76 4.83
CA GLN A 24 -7.99 17.28 4.61
C GLN A 24 -7.20 17.37 5.92
N ARG A 25 -7.83 17.82 7.02
CA ARG A 25 -7.19 17.81 8.35
C ARG A 25 -6.86 16.38 8.80
N LEU A 26 -7.78 15.43 8.64
CA LEU A 26 -7.55 14.03 9.03
C LEU A 26 -6.39 13.40 8.22
N LEU A 27 -6.34 13.64 6.91
CA LEU A 27 -5.21 13.23 6.06
C LEU A 27 -3.89 13.87 6.53
N GLN A 28 -3.93 15.14 6.90
CA GLN A 28 -2.78 15.84 7.52
C GLN A 28 -2.48 15.38 8.95
N GLY A 29 -3.39 14.69 9.63
CA GLY A 29 -3.18 14.07 10.95
C GLY A 29 -2.70 12.63 10.90
N LEU A 30 -2.77 11.96 9.73
CA LEU A 30 -2.39 10.56 9.55
C LEU A 30 -0.98 10.26 10.12
N ALA A 31 -0.89 9.34 11.08
CA ALA A 31 0.35 8.86 11.69
C ALA A 31 0.26 7.36 11.95
N TYR A 32 1.38 6.75 12.34
CA TYR A 32 1.42 5.33 12.71
C TYR A 32 0.65 5.13 14.02
N GLU A 33 -0.20 4.10 14.05
CA GLU A 33 -0.91 3.68 15.26
C GLU A 33 -0.23 2.44 15.85
N PRO A 34 0.55 2.57 16.95
CA PRO A 34 1.28 1.44 17.54
C PRO A 34 0.36 0.42 18.19
N ASN A 35 -0.85 0.78 18.60
CA ASN A 35 -1.71 -0.10 19.39
C ASN A 35 -2.51 -1.10 18.55
N ILE A 36 -2.52 -0.96 17.23
CA ILE A 36 -3.29 -1.84 16.33
C ILE A 36 -2.41 -2.92 15.73
N HIS A 37 -2.77 -4.16 16.00
CA HIS A 37 -2.03 -5.34 15.54
C HIS A 37 -2.93 -6.34 14.84
N PHE A 38 -2.35 -7.09 13.89
CA PHE A 38 -3.01 -8.18 13.18
C PHE A 38 -2.30 -9.49 13.51
N ALA A 39 -3.04 -10.46 14.05
CA ALA A 39 -2.45 -11.72 14.51
C ALA A 39 -3.32 -12.93 14.12
N ILE A 40 -2.70 -13.95 13.50
CA ILE A 40 -3.40 -15.19 13.13
C ILE A 40 -3.89 -15.95 14.36
N LYS A 41 -3.07 -16.00 15.40
CA LYS A 41 -3.39 -16.66 16.67
C LYS A 41 -3.80 -15.61 17.68
N LYS A 42 -4.85 -15.92 18.44
CA LYS A 42 -5.15 -15.16 19.67
C LYS A 42 -3.94 -15.23 20.60
N PRO A 43 -3.55 -14.11 21.26
CA PRO A 43 -2.56 -14.17 22.33
C PRO A 43 -3.02 -15.17 23.38
N GLU A 44 -2.09 -15.96 23.94
CA GLU A 44 -2.41 -16.81 25.08
C GLU A 44 -2.69 -15.93 26.32
N ASP A 45 -3.64 -16.36 27.17
CA ASP A 45 -3.95 -15.64 28.40
C ASP A 45 -2.71 -15.58 29.31
N GLY A 46 -2.24 -14.36 29.63
CA GLY A 46 -1.06 -14.14 30.49
C GLY A 46 0.20 -13.61 29.79
N VAL A 47 0.13 -13.26 28.50
CA VAL A 47 1.20 -12.53 27.80
C VAL A 47 1.20 -11.07 28.23
N ASP A 48 2.34 -10.57 28.75
CA ASP A 48 2.51 -9.17 29.15
C ASP A 48 2.30 -8.22 27.95
N SER A 49 1.61 -7.11 28.18
CA SER A 49 1.27 -6.11 27.13
C SER A 49 2.50 -5.59 26.39
N GLU A 50 3.63 -5.43 27.08
CA GLU A 50 4.91 -5.03 26.50
C GLU A 50 5.49 -6.03 25.47
N SER A 51 5.10 -7.31 25.55
CA SER A 51 5.61 -8.36 24.66
C SER A 51 4.71 -8.63 23.44
N LEU A 52 3.47 -8.11 23.44
CA LEU A 52 2.50 -8.27 22.35
C LEU A 52 3.01 -7.76 20.99
N PRO A 53 3.63 -6.56 20.86
CA PRO A 53 4.06 -6.02 19.56
C PRO A 53 5.10 -6.89 18.86
N HIS A 54 5.84 -7.69 19.62
CA HIS A 54 6.95 -8.51 19.12
C HIS A 54 6.51 -9.88 18.61
N ASN A 55 5.28 -10.33 18.91
CA ASN A 55 4.84 -11.69 18.63
C ASN A 55 3.56 -11.77 17.75
N THR A 56 3.02 -10.62 17.32
CA THR A 56 1.83 -10.55 16.46
C THR A 56 2.23 -10.50 14.98
N PHE A 57 2.03 -11.61 14.27
CA PHE A 57 2.22 -11.69 12.83
C PHE A 57 0.90 -11.98 12.12
N ALA A 58 0.64 -11.22 11.05
CA ALA A 58 -0.52 -11.42 10.20
C ALA A 58 -0.34 -12.63 9.27
N HIS A 59 0.91 -12.91 8.87
CA HIS A 59 1.30 -14.06 8.06
C HIS A 59 2.63 -14.64 8.53
N GLY A 60 2.84 -15.96 8.36
CA GLY A 60 4.10 -16.62 8.75
C GLY A 60 5.30 -16.25 7.86
N ALA A 61 5.02 -15.75 6.66
CA ALA A 61 5.93 -15.12 5.73
C ALA A 61 5.49 -13.66 5.45
N GLY A 62 6.27 -12.93 4.65
CA GLY A 62 5.95 -11.55 4.27
C GLY A 62 4.58 -11.41 3.61
N VAL A 63 3.87 -10.33 3.90
CA VAL A 63 2.59 -10.02 3.26
C VAL A 63 2.87 -9.39 1.90
N SER A 64 2.34 -9.95 0.83
CA SER A 64 2.61 -9.49 -0.54
C SER A 64 1.64 -8.40 -1.01
N SER A 65 0.37 -8.51 -0.64
CA SER A 65 -0.70 -7.62 -1.09
C SER A 65 -1.81 -7.55 -0.06
N ILE A 66 -2.47 -6.38 0.00
CA ILE A 66 -3.63 -6.10 0.84
C ILE A 66 -4.67 -5.33 0.04
N GLU A 67 -5.94 -5.55 0.35
CA GLU A 67 -7.06 -4.79 -0.21
C GLU A 67 -8.17 -4.65 0.82
N VAL A 68 -8.76 -3.46 0.92
CA VAL A 68 -9.90 -3.17 1.80
C VAL A 68 -11.17 -3.15 0.98
N ASP A 69 -12.24 -3.65 1.58
CA ASP A 69 -13.58 -3.64 1.01
C ASP A 69 -14.01 -2.22 0.60
N ARG A 70 -14.47 -2.05 -0.65
CA ARG A 70 -14.79 -0.72 -1.19
C ARG A 70 -16.18 -0.21 -0.82
N TRP A 71 -17.08 -1.06 -0.32
CA TRP A 71 -18.48 -0.70 -0.08
C TRP A 71 -18.68 -0.29 1.36
N GLU A 72 -18.32 -1.15 2.31
CA GLU A 72 -18.46 -0.91 3.74
C GLU A 72 -17.12 -0.60 4.40
N GLY A 73 -16.00 -0.99 3.78
CA GLY A 73 -14.68 -0.85 4.41
C GLY A 73 -14.57 -1.64 5.70
N LYS A 74 -15.39 -2.69 5.85
CA LYS A 74 -15.43 -3.57 7.01
C LYS A 74 -14.37 -4.66 6.93
N TYR A 75 -14.20 -5.24 5.75
CA TYR A 75 -13.30 -6.37 5.55
C TYR A 75 -11.97 -5.95 4.93
N LEU A 76 -10.89 -6.55 5.42
CA LEU A 76 -9.56 -6.46 4.83
C LEU A 76 -9.14 -7.85 4.34
N LEU A 77 -8.63 -7.93 3.13
CA LEU A 77 -7.96 -9.12 2.59
C LEU A 77 -6.46 -8.94 2.65
N SER A 78 -5.75 -10.01 3.00
CA SER A 78 -4.30 -10.06 2.90
C SER A 78 -3.81 -11.36 2.29
N GLY A 79 -2.83 -11.24 1.41
CA GLY A 79 -2.13 -12.35 0.78
C GLY A 79 -0.70 -12.49 1.31
N GLY A 80 -0.31 -13.70 1.68
CA GLY A 80 1.03 -14.04 2.13
C GLY A 80 1.92 -14.56 1.00
N ALA A 81 3.22 -14.32 1.12
CA ALA A 81 4.25 -14.92 0.27
C ALA A 81 4.36 -16.44 0.46
N ASP A 82 3.77 -17.00 1.51
CA ASP A 82 3.61 -18.43 1.79
C ASP A 82 2.35 -19.06 1.16
N SER A 83 1.66 -18.32 0.27
CA SER A 83 0.39 -18.74 -0.34
C SER A 83 -0.80 -18.81 0.62
N SER A 84 -0.68 -18.17 1.79
CA SER A 84 -1.79 -18.02 2.72
C SER A 84 -2.67 -16.80 2.39
N VAL A 85 -3.96 -16.93 2.69
CA VAL A 85 -4.93 -15.84 2.55
C VAL A 85 -5.65 -15.67 3.88
N ALA A 86 -5.79 -14.43 4.32
CA ALA A 86 -6.53 -14.08 5.52
C ALA A 86 -7.60 -13.02 5.20
N ILE A 87 -8.75 -13.15 5.85
CA ILE A 87 -9.82 -12.15 5.86
C ILE A 87 -9.94 -11.61 7.28
N TRP A 88 -9.89 -10.29 7.43
CA TRP A 88 -9.96 -9.60 8.71
C TRP A 88 -11.24 -8.77 8.78
N ASP A 89 -11.86 -8.75 9.96
CA ASP A 89 -12.95 -7.82 10.27
C ASP A 89 -12.36 -6.60 10.99
N LEU A 90 -12.44 -5.43 10.37
CA LEU A 90 -11.93 -4.18 10.91
C LEU A 90 -12.90 -3.49 11.86
N GLU A 91 -14.12 -4.03 12.06
CA GLU A 91 -15.08 -3.55 13.05
C GLU A 91 -15.04 -4.36 14.34
N ASN A 92 -14.57 -5.61 14.26
CA ASN A 92 -14.48 -6.49 15.41
C ASN A 92 -13.17 -6.27 16.17
N GLU A 93 -13.11 -5.14 16.87
CA GLU A 93 -11.97 -4.75 17.70
C GLU A 93 -11.94 -5.59 19.00
N ASN A 94 -11.04 -6.57 19.06
CA ASN A 94 -10.74 -7.24 20.33
C ASN A 94 -9.70 -6.40 21.08
N SER A 95 -10.17 -5.61 22.04
CA SER A 95 -9.32 -4.83 22.94
C SER A 95 -8.61 -5.74 23.96
N PHE A 96 -7.28 -5.73 23.96
CA PHE A 96 -6.41 -6.37 24.94
C PHE A 96 -5.60 -5.27 25.66
N GLY A 97 -6.14 -4.77 26.78
CA GLY A 97 -5.57 -3.60 27.44
C GLY A 97 -5.71 -2.35 26.57
N GLU A 98 -4.59 -1.64 26.35
CA GLU A 98 -4.52 -0.46 25.47
C GLU A 98 -4.36 -0.84 23.98
N SER A 99 -4.05 -2.10 23.66
CA SER A 99 -3.84 -2.57 22.29
C SER A 99 -5.08 -3.24 21.70
N THR A 100 -5.35 -2.99 20.42
CA THR A 100 -6.41 -3.67 19.65
C THR A 100 -5.79 -4.73 18.76
N ILE A 101 -6.26 -5.98 18.88
CA ILE A 101 -5.75 -7.11 18.09
C ILE A 101 -6.86 -7.65 17.19
N TYR A 102 -6.68 -7.48 15.89
CA TYR A 102 -7.55 -8.10 14.89
C TYR A 102 -7.14 -9.55 14.68
N THR A 103 -8.09 -10.45 14.88
CA THR A 103 -7.97 -11.89 14.57
C THR A 103 -8.68 -12.18 13.25
N PRO A 104 -8.15 -13.07 12.39
CA PRO A 104 -8.77 -13.34 11.11
C PRO A 104 -10.11 -14.05 11.29
N LEU A 105 -11.12 -13.66 10.51
CA LEU A 105 -12.38 -14.40 10.37
C LEU A 105 -12.16 -15.75 9.69
N GLY A 106 -11.28 -15.77 8.71
CA GLY A 106 -10.88 -16.96 7.97
C GLY A 106 -9.41 -16.89 7.61
N TYR A 107 -8.72 -18.02 7.74
CA TYR A 107 -7.31 -18.16 7.39
C TYR A 107 -7.08 -19.49 6.68
N THR A 108 -6.57 -19.43 5.44
CA THR A 108 -6.12 -20.60 4.70
C THR A 108 -4.60 -20.60 4.67
N THR A 109 -3.98 -21.68 5.15
CA THR A 109 -2.52 -21.82 5.26
C THR A 109 -1.83 -22.04 3.92
N ARG A 110 -2.49 -22.70 2.96
CA ARG A 110 -1.91 -22.97 1.64
C ARG A 110 -3.00 -23.15 0.59
N THR A 111 -3.13 -22.16 -0.29
CA THR A 111 -4.07 -22.18 -1.43
C THR A 111 -3.53 -22.88 -2.68
N SER A 112 -2.21 -23.07 -2.79
CA SER A 112 -1.58 -23.74 -3.93
C SER A 112 -1.17 -25.17 -3.60
N THR A 113 -1.45 -26.09 -4.52
CA THR A 113 -0.98 -27.49 -4.45
C THR A 113 0.53 -27.60 -4.68
N THR A 114 1.15 -26.59 -5.28
CA THR A 114 2.60 -26.52 -5.48
C THR A 114 3.28 -25.88 -4.28
N ALA A 115 4.21 -26.61 -3.66
CA ALA A 115 4.72 -26.33 -2.32
C ALA A 115 5.63 -25.08 -2.18
N SER A 116 5.80 -24.26 -3.23
CA SER A 116 6.90 -23.27 -3.33
C SER A 116 6.53 -21.87 -3.83
N LEU A 117 5.27 -21.57 -4.12
CA LEU A 117 4.92 -20.34 -4.85
C LEU A 117 3.95 -19.49 -4.02
N GLY A 118 4.26 -18.20 -3.87
CA GLY A 118 3.49 -17.24 -3.07
C GLY A 118 2.41 -16.50 -3.87
N ILE A 119 1.50 -15.84 -3.17
CA ILE A 119 0.49 -14.96 -3.76
C ILE A 119 1.16 -13.64 -4.14
N THR A 120 0.85 -13.11 -5.33
CA THR A 120 1.38 -11.84 -5.83
C THR A 120 0.42 -10.68 -5.57
N GLN A 121 -0.88 -10.89 -5.76
CA GLN A 121 -1.90 -9.88 -5.53
C GLN A 121 -3.22 -10.52 -5.11
N VAL A 122 -3.98 -9.80 -4.28
CA VAL A 122 -5.34 -10.15 -3.87
C VAL A 122 -6.27 -8.97 -4.22
N SER A 123 -7.50 -9.25 -4.67
CA SER A 123 -8.52 -8.22 -4.85
C SER A 123 -9.93 -8.70 -4.56
N PHE A 124 -10.80 -7.81 -4.09
CA PHE A 124 -12.23 -8.11 -3.98
C PHE A 124 -12.87 -8.12 -5.36
N TYR A 125 -13.83 -9.02 -5.56
CA TYR A 125 -14.57 -9.02 -6.80
C TYR A 125 -15.60 -7.86 -6.80
N PRO A 126 -15.56 -6.94 -7.78
CA PRO A 126 -16.25 -5.65 -7.68
C PRO A 126 -17.77 -5.70 -7.86
N PHE A 127 -18.36 -6.88 -8.12
CA PHE A 127 -19.81 -7.04 -8.31
C PHE A 127 -20.45 -8.01 -7.32
N ASP A 128 -19.64 -8.75 -6.55
CA ASP A 128 -20.11 -9.70 -5.54
C ASP A 128 -19.16 -9.65 -4.34
N SER A 129 -19.67 -9.20 -3.19
CA SER A 129 -18.91 -9.12 -1.93
C SER A 129 -18.53 -10.51 -1.39
N LEU A 130 -19.20 -11.56 -1.87
CA LEU A 130 -18.92 -12.94 -1.47
C LEU A 130 -17.80 -13.59 -2.27
N ALA A 131 -17.17 -12.86 -3.18
CA ALA A 131 -16.12 -13.36 -4.04
C ALA A 131 -14.86 -12.48 -3.99
N PHE A 132 -13.71 -13.12 -4.10
CA PHE A 132 -12.43 -12.42 -4.25
C PHE A 132 -11.48 -13.20 -5.15
N LEU A 133 -10.51 -12.49 -5.73
CA LEU A 133 -9.53 -13.01 -6.66
C LEU A 133 -8.15 -13.02 -6.02
N THR A 134 -7.38 -14.06 -6.34
CA THR A 134 -5.96 -14.12 -5.99
C THR A 134 -5.16 -14.53 -7.20
N THR A 135 -4.00 -13.90 -7.38
CA THR A 135 -2.98 -14.35 -8.34
C THR A 135 -1.74 -14.80 -7.62
N GLY A 136 -1.05 -15.79 -8.19
CA GLY A 136 0.16 -16.34 -7.60
C GLY A 136 1.30 -16.51 -8.60
N TYR A 137 2.48 -16.78 -8.04
CA TYR A 137 3.61 -17.28 -8.81
C TYR A 137 3.37 -18.68 -9.37
N ASP A 138 2.30 -19.38 -8.93
CA ASP A 138 1.86 -20.69 -9.41
C ASP A 138 1.15 -20.66 -10.77
N HIS A 139 1.23 -19.54 -11.49
CA HIS A 139 0.65 -19.32 -12.81
C HIS A 139 -0.88 -19.26 -12.82
N THR A 140 -1.52 -19.28 -11.65
CA THR A 140 -2.98 -19.33 -11.55
C THR A 140 -3.58 -17.98 -11.19
N LEU A 141 -4.77 -17.73 -11.74
CA LEU A 141 -5.78 -16.86 -11.14
C LEU A 141 -6.81 -17.77 -10.47
N LYS A 142 -7.09 -17.53 -9.20
CA LYS A 142 -8.09 -18.27 -8.44
C LYS A 142 -9.20 -17.34 -8.01
N LEU A 143 -10.44 -17.83 -8.14
CA LEU A 143 -11.64 -17.22 -7.61
C LEU A 143 -12.02 -17.96 -6.32
N PHE A 144 -12.16 -17.22 -5.24
CA PHE A 144 -12.53 -17.72 -3.93
C PHE A 144 -13.92 -17.27 -3.52
N SER A 145 -14.58 -18.10 -2.72
CA SER A 145 -15.74 -17.69 -1.91
C SER A 145 -15.24 -17.13 -0.59
N SER A 146 -15.68 -15.92 -0.22
CA SER A 146 -15.29 -15.28 1.04
C SER A 146 -15.90 -15.95 2.29
N GLU A 147 -17.08 -16.57 2.15
CA GLU A 147 -17.75 -17.27 3.25
C GLU A 147 -17.01 -18.57 3.64
N THR A 148 -16.60 -19.36 2.65
CA THR A 148 -15.98 -20.68 2.89
C THR A 148 -14.45 -20.65 2.83
N LEU A 149 -13.87 -19.57 2.30
CA LEU A 149 -12.45 -19.44 1.97
C LEU A 149 -11.91 -20.56 1.08
N GLN A 150 -12.78 -21.18 0.27
CA GLN A 150 -12.45 -22.23 -0.68
C GLN A 150 -12.34 -21.69 -2.10
N VAL A 151 -11.49 -22.34 -2.89
CA VAL A 151 -11.34 -22.05 -4.33
C VAL A 151 -12.61 -22.53 -5.05
N SER A 152 -13.32 -21.59 -5.66
CA SER A 152 -14.48 -21.87 -6.51
C SER A 152 -14.06 -22.22 -7.94
N ALA A 153 -13.08 -21.48 -8.48
CA ALA A 153 -12.51 -21.75 -9.80
C ALA A 153 -11.01 -21.43 -9.82
N SER A 154 -10.26 -22.19 -10.60
CA SER A 154 -8.82 -22.00 -10.80
C SER A 154 -8.54 -21.97 -12.29
N PHE A 155 -7.83 -20.94 -12.73
CA PHE A 155 -7.54 -20.70 -14.13
C PHE A 155 -6.03 -20.64 -14.32
N ASP A 156 -5.49 -21.55 -15.13
CA ASP A 156 -4.06 -21.60 -15.43
C ASP A 156 -3.72 -20.69 -16.62
N LEU A 157 -2.80 -19.76 -16.40
CA LEU A 157 -2.29 -18.83 -17.41
C LEU A 157 -0.92 -19.30 -17.95
N GLY A 158 -0.35 -20.41 -17.48
CA GLY A 158 0.90 -20.98 -18.01
C GLY A 158 2.12 -20.05 -17.92
N SER A 159 2.05 -18.98 -17.13
CA SER A 159 3.12 -18.01 -16.88
C SER A 159 2.90 -17.32 -15.55
N THR A 160 3.98 -16.86 -14.89
CA THR A 160 3.88 -16.21 -13.58
C THR A 160 3.06 -14.92 -13.70
N VAL A 161 2.11 -14.71 -12.78
CA VAL A 161 1.21 -13.55 -12.79
C VAL A 161 1.68 -12.57 -11.73
N TYR A 162 2.06 -11.37 -12.15
CA TYR A 162 2.58 -10.34 -11.25
C TYR A 162 1.47 -9.48 -10.65
N SER A 163 0.50 -9.08 -11.46
CA SER A 163 -0.70 -8.35 -11.02
C SER A 163 -1.92 -8.78 -11.79
N HIS A 164 -3.08 -8.46 -11.23
CA HIS A 164 -4.35 -8.49 -11.92
C HIS A 164 -5.17 -7.27 -11.55
N ASP A 165 -6.14 -6.97 -12.40
CA ASP A 165 -7.16 -5.98 -12.07
C ASP A 165 -8.48 -6.32 -12.78
N THR A 166 -9.57 -5.81 -12.22
CA THR A 166 -10.93 -5.95 -12.74
C THR A 166 -11.59 -4.59 -12.86
N SER A 167 -12.40 -4.44 -13.91
CA SER A 167 -13.14 -3.19 -14.10
C SER A 167 -14.27 -3.09 -13.08
N LYS A 168 -14.28 -2.01 -12.32
CA LYS A 168 -15.21 -1.77 -11.20
C LYS A 168 -16.64 -1.40 -11.62
N ILE A 169 -16.83 -1.17 -12.92
CA ILE A 169 -18.08 -0.69 -13.52
C ILE A 169 -18.54 -1.52 -14.72
N ALA A 170 -17.72 -2.48 -15.15
CA ALA A 170 -17.97 -3.18 -16.40
C ALA A 170 -19.22 -4.04 -16.37
N SER A 171 -19.86 -4.11 -17.52
CA SER A 171 -20.86 -5.14 -17.83
C SER A 171 -20.23 -6.51 -18.13
N HIS A 172 -18.94 -6.54 -18.44
CA HIS A 172 -18.18 -7.75 -18.77
C HIS A 172 -17.45 -8.33 -17.55
N LEU A 173 -17.26 -9.65 -17.57
CA LEU A 173 -16.61 -10.42 -16.49
C LEU A 173 -15.13 -10.67 -16.77
N LEU A 174 -14.46 -9.68 -17.38
CA LEU A 174 -13.05 -9.79 -17.76
C LEU A 174 -12.12 -9.40 -16.61
N VAL A 175 -11.11 -10.24 -16.39
CA VAL A 175 -9.96 -9.97 -15.53
C VAL A 175 -8.74 -9.75 -16.40
N ALA A 176 -8.06 -8.62 -16.22
CA ALA A 176 -6.78 -8.38 -16.86
C ALA A 176 -5.67 -8.95 -15.97
N CYS A 177 -4.78 -9.75 -16.55
CA CYS A 177 -3.66 -10.36 -15.85
C CYS A 177 -2.34 -9.93 -16.49
N ALA A 178 -1.50 -9.29 -15.68
CA ALA A 178 -0.11 -9.00 -16.02
C ALA A 178 0.74 -10.24 -15.72
N SER A 179 1.41 -10.76 -16.73
CA SER A 179 2.20 -11.98 -16.60
C SER A 179 3.61 -11.82 -17.15
N GLN A 180 4.45 -12.82 -16.92
CA GLN A 180 5.76 -12.92 -17.57
C GLN A 180 5.66 -12.94 -19.10
N HIS A 181 4.51 -13.28 -19.67
CA HIS A 181 4.30 -13.16 -21.09
C HIS A 181 4.22 -11.68 -21.52
N PRO A 182 4.81 -11.27 -22.66
CA PRO A 182 4.75 -9.89 -23.15
C PRO A 182 3.36 -9.38 -23.61
N ALA A 183 2.33 -10.20 -23.47
CA ALA A 183 0.98 -9.83 -23.83
C ALA A 183 0.14 -9.81 -22.56
N VAL A 184 -0.68 -8.78 -22.41
CA VAL A 184 -1.63 -8.74 -21.29
C VAL A 184 -2.71 -9.75 -21.59
N ARG A 185 -2.97 -10.67 -20.66
CA ARG A 185 -4.01 -11.68 -20.85
C ARG A 185 -5.32 -11.18 -20.25
N LEU A 186 -6.39 -11.28 -21.01
CA LEU A 186 -7.75 -11.06 -20.52
C LEU A 186 -8.43 -12.41 -20.39
N MET A 187 -8.94 -12.67 -19.20
CA MET A 187 -9.67 -13.88 -18.87
C MET A 187 -11.14 -13.55 -18.63
N ASP A 188 -12.04 -14.28 -19.27
CA ASP A 188 -13.47 -14.20 -18.98
C ASP A 188 -13.84 -15.20 -17.88
N LEU A 189 -14.26 -14.71 -16.71
CA LEU A 189 -14.62 -15.56 -15.57
C LEU A 189 -15.84 -16.44 -15.84
N ARG A 190 -16.72 -16.05 -16.78
CA ARG A 190 -17.92 -16.81 -17.10
C ARG A 190 -17.63 -18.07 -17.89
N THR A 191 -16.71 -17.98 -18.85
CA THR A 191 -16.34 -19.11 -19.71
C THR A 191 -15.10 -19.83 -19.20
N GLY A 192 -14.32 -19.19 -18.33
CA GLY A 192 -13.03 -19.67 -17.86
C GLY A 192 -11.96 -19.73 -18.95
N SER A 193 -12.22 -19.13 -20.10
CA SER A 193 -11.31 -19.13 -21.22
C SER A 193 -10.40 -17.90 -21.17
N GLY A 194 -9.10 -18.10 -21.39
CA GLY A 194 -8.13 -17.03 -21.64
C GLY A 194 -8.31 -16.48 -23.05
N THR A 195 -9.48 -15.90 -23.33
CA THR A 195 -9.98 -15.63 -24.67
C THR A 195 -9.17 -14.60 -25.44
N HIS A 196 -8.57 -13.62 -24.76
CA HIS A 196 -7.97 -12.48 -25.44
C HIS A 196 -6.58 -12.15 -24.92
N SER A 197 -5.68 -11.87 -25.84
CA SER A 197 -4.28 -11.54 -25.57
C SER A 197 -3.97 -10.20 -26.22
N LEU A 198 -3.64 -9.20 -25.41
CA LEU A 198 -3.29 -7.86 -25.85
C LEU A 198 -1.79 -7.84 -26.18
N ALA A 199 -1.47 -8.16 -27.42
CA ALA A 199 -0.10 -8.20 -27.91
C ALA A 199 0.43 -6.79 -28.17
N GLY A 200 1.61 -6.47 -27.64
CA GLY A 200 2.28 -5.22 -27.96
C GLY A 200 3.52 -4.91 -27.14
N HIS A 201 3.59 -5.30 -25.87
CA HIS A 201 4.82 -5.13 -25.10
C HIS A 201 5.94 -6.02 -25.62
N SER A 202 7.19 -5.56 -25.44
CA SER A 202 8.38 -6.36 -25.78
C SER A 202 8.96 -7.10 -24.58
N GLY A 203 8.50 -6.81 -23.37
CA GLY A 203 8.93 -7.46 -22.13
C GLY A 203 7.76 -7.90 -21.27
N SER A 204 8.06 -8.60 -20.17
CA SER A 204 7.07 -9.05 -19.17
C SER A 204 6.20 -7.90 -18.68
N VAL A 205 4.90 -8.12 -18.59
CA VAL A 205 3.95 -7.15 -18.05
C VAL A 205 3.94 -7.29 -16.53
N LEU A 206 4.28 -6.24 -15.80
CA LEU A 206 4.35 -6.26 -14.34
C LEU A 206 3.08 -5.72 -13.70
N SER A 207 2.54 -4.61 -14.22
CA SER A 207 1.37 -3.92 -13.68
C SER A 207 0.25 -3.79 -14.71
N VAL A 208 -0.99 -3.92 -14.27
CA VAL A 208 -2.21 -3.61 -15.03
C VAL A 208 -3.17 -2.81 -14.17
N ALA A 209 -3.92 -1.89 -14.78
CA ALA A 209 -4.92 -1.10 -14.08
C ALA A 209 -6.07 -0.70 -15.02
N TRP A 210 -7.30 -1.12 -14.73
CA TRP A 210 -8.51 -0.73 -15.44
C TRP A 210 -8.90 0.70 -15.13
N HIS A 211 -9.44 1.38 -16.14
CA HIS A 211 -9.93 2.73 -15.97
C HIS A 211 -11.19 2.73 -15.08
N PRO A 212 -11.27 3.57 -14.03
CA PRO A 212 -12.33 3.51 -13.04
C PRO A 212 -13.71 3.94 -13.57
N LYS A 213 -13.75 4.80 -14.59
CA LYS A 213 -15.00 5.30 -15.20
C LYS A 213 -15.30 4.81 -16.62
N ASN A 214 -14.41 4.04 -17.23
CA ASN A 214 -14.59 3.59 -18.61
C ASN A 214 -14.30 2.10 -18.65
N GLU A 215 -15.34 1.29 -18.87
CA GLU A 215 -15.29 -0.14 -18.64
C GLU A 215 -14.26 -0.85 -19.53
N ASN A 216 -13.99 -0.30 -20.72
CA ASN A 216 -13.21 -0.96 -21.76
C ASN A 216 -11.74 -0.51 -21.83
N ILE A 217 -11.35 0.47 -21.02
CA ILE A 217 -10.01 1.05 -21.06
C ILE A 217 -9.13 0.41 -19.99
N LEU A 218 -7.94 -0.01 -20.41
CA LEU A 218 -6.95 -0.64 -19.56
C LEU A 218 -5.59 0.03 -19.76
N ALA A 219 -4.84 0.22 -18.67
CA ALA A 219 -3.42 0.56 -18.71
C ALA A 219 -2.57 -0.65 -18.33
N SER A 220 -1.39 -0.79 -18.92
CA SER A 220 -0.41 -1.79 -18.51
C SER A 220 1.01 -1.26 -18.55
N GLY A 221 1.84 -1.73 -17.63
CA GLY A 221 3.25 -1.39 -17.48
C GLY A 221 4.12 -2.64 -17.57
N ALA A 222 5.24 -2.53 -18.28
CA ALA A 222 6.11 -3.67 -18.57
C ALA A 222 7.59 -3.39 -18.26
N THR A 223 8.40 -4.46 -18.34
CA THR A 223 9.85 -4.41 -18.13
C THR A 223 10.60 -3.64 -19.21
N ASP A 224 9.97 -3.40 -20.36
CA ASP A 224 10.51 -2.56 -21.45
C ASP A 224 10.50 -1.05 -21.12
N GLY A 225 9.86 -0.66 -20.00
CA GLY A 225 9.72 0.72 -19.59
C GLY A 225 8.59 1.47 -20.31
N THR A 226 7.74 0.76 -21.05
CA THR A 226 6.57 1.32 -21.71
C THR A 226 5.33 1.18 -20.83
N CYS A 227 4.48 2.20 -20.85
CA CYS A 227 3.11 2.12 -20.36
C CYS A 227 2.18 2.17 -21.58
N ARG A 228 1.35 1.15 -21.75
CA ARG A 228 0.42 1.04 -22.88
C ARG A 228 -1.01 1.23 -22.43
N MET A 229 -1.78 1.89 -23.28
CA MET A 229 -3.21 2.06 -23.14
C MET A 229 -3.92 1.13 -24.11
N TRP A 230 -4.99 0.49 -23.66
CA TRP A 230 -5.76 -0.47 -24.44
C TRP A 230 -7.25 -0.14 -24.43
N ASP A 231 -7.92 -0.42 -25.55
CA ASP A 231 -9.37 -0.59 -25.63
C ASP A 231 -9.64 -2.05 -25.96
N VAL A 232 -10.20 -2.78 -24.99
CA VAL A 232 -10.38 -4.24 -25.08
C VAL A 232 -11.36 -4.67 -26.17
N ARG A 233 -12.15 -3.75 -26.73
CA ARG A 233 -13.10 -4.04 -27.81
C ARG A 233 -12.45 -3.99 -29.20
N LYS A 234 -11.27 -3.40 -29.33
CA LYS A 234 -10.60 -3.21 -30.63
C LYS A 234 -9.71 -4.39 -30.95
N SER A 235 -9.72 -4.83 -32.21
CA SER A 235 -8.87 -5.93 -32.68
C SER A 235 -7.36 -5.63 -32.59
N ALA A 236 -6.93 -4.39 -32.89
CA ALA A 236 -5.54 -3.98 -32.68
C ALA A 236 -5.23 -3.60 -31.21
N SER A 237 -6.28 -3.51 -30.37
CA SER A 237 -6.39 -3.26 -28.93
C SER A 237 -5.56 -2.12 -28.29
N SER A 238 -4.34 -1.83 -28.74
CA SER A 238 -3.48 -0.75 -28.26
C SER A 238 -3.96 0.60 -28.80
N LEU A 239 -4.29 1.53 -27.89
CA LEU A 239 -4.61 2.93 -28.19
C LEU A 239 -3.34 3.79 -28.35
N GLY A 240 -2.27 3.44 -27.64
CA GLY A 240 -0.99 4.16 -27.72
C GLY A 240 -0.08 3.86 -26.53
N VAL A 241 1.17 4.35 -26.63
CA VAL A 241 2.18 4.28 -25.58
C VAL A 241 2.39 5.66 -24.97
N LEU A 242 2.56 5.73 -23.64
CA LEU A 242 2.93 6.96 -22.95
C LEU A 242 4.41 7.29 -23.17
N ASP A 243 4.70 8.58 -23.40
CA ASP A 243 6.06 9.08 -23.67
C ASP A 243 6.43 10.13 -22.62
N MET A 244 7.46 9.85 -21.82
CA MET A 244 7.92 10.72 -20.75
C MET A 244 8.38 12.10 -21.22
N ASP A 245 8.80 12.20 -22.48
CA ASP A 245 9.25 13.44 -23.10
C ASP A 245 8.10 14.20 -23.80
N ASP A 246 6.88 13.67 -23.79
CA ASP A 246 5.69 14.32 -24.37
C ASP A 246 4.87 15.04 -23.30
N SER A 247 5.07 16.34 -23.16
CA SER A 247 4.30 17.22 -22.27
C SER A 247 3.11 17.91 -22.94
N ILE A 248 2.89 17.68 -24.24
CA ILE A 248 1.88 18.38 -25.03
C ILE A 248 0.66 17.48 -25.21
N GLY A 249 0.89 16.20 -25.44
CA GLY A 249 -0.17 15.24 -25.69
C GLY A 249 -0.65 15.20 -27.13
N VAL A 250 -1.74 14.46 -27.35
CA VAL A 250 -2.38 14.20 -28.66
C VAL A 250 -2.95 15.49 -29.29
N THR A 251 -3.31 16.47 -28.48
CA THR A 251 -3.91 17.73 -28.93
C THR A 251 -2.92 18.64 -29.65
N GLY A 252 -1.60 18.44 -29.49
CA GLY A 252 -0.58 19.34 -30.05
C GLY A 252 -0.62 20.74 -29.42
N TYR A 253 0.29 21.62 -29.83
CA TYR A 253 0.40 22.99 -29.25
C TYR A 253 -0.84 23.85 -29.52
N ASP A 254 -1.56 23.59 -30.60
CA ASP A 254 -2.67 24.40 -31.10
C ASP A 254 -4.05 23.73 -30.96
N GLY A 255 -4.12 22.57 -30.29
CA GLY A 255 -5.35 21.78 -30.21
C GLY A 255 -5.75 21.07 -31.51
N LYS A 256 -4.96 21.22 -32.59
CA LYS A 256 -5.19 20.59 -33.90
C LYS A 256 -4.18 19.50 -34.22
N GLY A 257 -3.37 19.09 -33.23
CA GLY A 257 -2.37 18.04 -33.36
C GLY A 257 -1.03 18.50 -33.91
N THR A 258 -0.78 19.81 -34.06
CA THR A 258 0.53 20.28 -34.52
C THR A 258 1.61 20.02 -33.47
N GLY A 259 2.69 19.35 -33.87
CA GLY A 259 3.77 18.94 -32.96
C GLY A 259 3.47 17.71 -32.09
N ALA A 260 2.29 17.09 -32.21
CA ALA A 260 1.97 15.86 -31.49
C ALA A 260 2.91 14.72 -31.92
N ARG A 261 3.53 14.04 -30.95
CA ARG A 261 4.45 12.93 -31.22
C ARG A 261 3.69 11.64 -31.55
N ARG A 262 4.28 10.81 -32.42
CA ARG A 262 3.74 9.47 -32.70
C ARG A 262 3.95 8.54 -31.49
N ARG A 263 2.84 8.11 -30.88
CA ARG A 263 2.80 7.28 -29.66
C ARG A 263 3.15 5.80 -29.84
N GLU A 264 3.82 5.43 -30.94
CA GLU A 264 4.19 4.03 -31.22
C GLU A 264 5.57 3.66 -30.62
N ARG A 265 6.40 4.65 -30.28
CA ARG A 265 7.77 4.46 -29.77
C ARG A 265 8.05 5.19 -28.44
N GLY A 266 7.00 5.63 -27.76
CA GLY A 266 7.12 6.32 -26.46
C GLY A 266 7.69 5.41 -25.38
N ARG A 267 8.36 6.01 -24.40
CA ARG A 267 8.82 5.32 -23.20
C ARG A 267 8.34 6.08 -21.98
N ALA A 268 7.72 5.39 -21.04
CA ALA A 268 7.19 6.02 -19.82
C ALA A 268 8.26 6.18 -18.74
N HIS A 269 9.16 5.19 -18.61
CA HIS A 269 10.22 5.17 -17.60
C HIS A 269 11.53 4.64 -18.18
N ASN A 270 12.66 5.06 -17.61
CA ASN A 270 13.98 4.55 -18.01
C ASN A 270 14.31 3.13 -17.50
N GLY A 271 13.39 2.52 -16.75
CA GLY A 271 13.45 1.14 -16.29
C GLY A 271 12.07 0.49 -16.32
N ALA A 272 11.96 -0.72 -15.77
CA ALA A 272 10.70 -1.46 -15.70
C ALA A 272 9.61 -0.67 -14.96
N VAL A 273 8.36 -0.72 -15.47
CA VAL A 273 7.18 -0.12 -14.84
C VAL A 273 6.45 -1.20 -14.06
N ASN A 274 6.42 -1.10 -12.74
CA ASN A 274 5.84 -2.09 -11.83
C ASN A 274 4.66 -1.56 -11.00
N GLY A 275 4.25 -0.31 -11.19
CA GLY A 275 3.09 0.25 -10.49
C GLY A 275 2.33 1.23 -11.37
N LEU A 276 1.02 1.05 -11.38
CA LEU A 276 0.05 1.89 -12.07
C LEU A 276 -1.12 2.13 -11.13
N ALA A 277 -1.58 3.38 -11.05
CA ALA A 277 -2.77 3.73 -10.29
C ALA A 277 -3.54 4.84 -10.99
N TRP A 278 -4.82 4.61 -11.23
CA TRP A 278 -5.72 5.63 -11.74
C TRP A 278 -6.20 6.53 -10.62
N THR A 279 -6.31 7.82 -10.93
CA THR A 279 -7.14 8.73 -10.13
C THR A 279 -8.58 8.25 -10.15
N PRO A 280 -9.33 8.41 -9.03
CA PRO A 280 -10.72 7.97 -8.95
C PRO A 280 -11.63 8.59 -10.02
N ASP A 281 -11.27 9.77 -10.52
CA ASP A 281 -12.01 10.44 -11.58
C ASP A 281 -11.68 9.94 -13.00
N GLY A 282 -10.59 9.17 -13.16
CA GLY A 282 -10.08 8.65 -14.43
C GLY A 282 -9.33 9.66 -15.28
N LEU A 283 -9.07 10.88 -14.79
CA LEU A 283 -8.44 11.93 -15.58
C LEU A 283 -6.93 11.81 -15.60
N PHE A 284 -6.33 11.30 -14.53
CA PHE A 284 -4.89 11.08 -14.44
C PHE A 284 -4.52 9.63 -14.14
N LEU A 285 -3.38 9.21 -14.69
CA LEU A 285 -2.73 7.96 -14.37
C LEU A 285 -1.40 8.26 -13.67
N ALA A 286 -1.12 7.59 -12.56
CA ALA A 286 0.18 7.60 -11.91
C ALA A 286 0.94 6.33 -12.31
N SER A 287 2.18 6.49 -12.79
CA SER A 287 3.08 5.37 -13.04
C SER A 287 4.38 5.52 -12.26
N ASN A 288 4.89 4.42 -11.73
CA ASN A 288 6.23 4.36 -11.15
C ASN A 288 7.07 3.30 -11.86
N GLY A 289 8.39 3.47 -11.75
CA GLY A 289 9.32 2.54 -12.37
C GLY A 289 10.63 2.43 -11.62
N HIS A 290 11.45 1.51 -12.11
CA HIS A 290 12.80 1.23 -11.61
C HIS A 290 13.80 2.38 -11.83
N ASP A 291 13.41 3.42 -12.57
CA ASP A 291 14.18 4.66 -12.67
C ASP A 291 14.03 5.58 -11.44
N GLU A 292 13.39 5.08 -10.37
CA GLU A 292 13.14 5.80 -9.12
C GLU A 292 12.33 7.09 -9.34
N ARG A 293 11.45 7.08 -10.35
CA ARG A 293 10.55 8.19 -10.66
C ARG A 293 9.09 7.76 -10.55
N LEU A 294 8.29 8.70 -10.07
CA LEU A 294 6.84 8.70 -10.19
C LEU A 294 6.49 9.73 -11.26
N ARG A 295 5.61 9.39 -12.20
CA ARG A 295 5.11 10.29 -13.24
C ARG A 295 3.59 10.30 -13.21
N ILE A 296 3.03 11.47 -13.47
CA ILE A 296 1.59 11.67 -13.58
C ILE A 296 1.28 12.02 -15.03
N TRP A 297 0.30 11.34 -15.60
CA TRP A 297 -0.12 11.48 -16.98
C TRP A 297 -1.53 12.05 -16.98
N ASP A 298 -1.74 13.14 -17.70
CA ASP A 298 -3.09 13.55 -18.06
C ASP A 298 -3.59 12.60 -19.14
N MET A 299 -4.67 11.90 -18.88
CA MET A 299 -5.21 10.87 -19.78
C MET A 299 -6.21 11.42 -20.79
N MET A 300 -6.64 12.68 -20.64
CA MET A 300 -7.40 13.38 -21.67
C MET A 300 -6.51 13.72 -22.87
N THR A 301 -5.32 14.26 -22.58
CA THR A 301 -4.33 14.65 -23.59
C THR A 301 -3.28 13.57 -23.84
N GLY A 302 -3.07 12.68 -22.88
CA GLY A 302 -1.96 11.73 -22.84
C GLY A 302 -0.61 12.36 -22.48
N ALA A 303 -0.57 13.61 -22.05
CA ALA A 303 0.65 14.35 -21.75
C ALA A 303 1.23 13.98 -20.38
N ASN A 304 2.56 14.01 -20.25
CA ASN A 304 3.24 14.01 -18.97
C ASN A 304 3.07 15.39 -18.30
N THR A 305 2.57 15.43 -17.07
CA THR A 305 2.38 16.70 -16.34
C THR A 305 3.70 17.32 -15.87
N LEU A 306 4.81 16.56 -15.93
CA LEU A 306 6.15 16.97 -15.49
C LEU A 306 6.23 17.32 -13.99
N ALA A 307 5.28 16.83 -13.18
CA ALA A 307 5.33 16.95 -11.73
C ALA A 307 6.62 16.30 -11.19
N ASN A 308 7.35 17.02 -10.33
CA ASN A 308 8.64 16.59 -9.81
C ASN A 308 8.52 16.13 -8.35
N PHE A 309 8.67 14.83 -8.11
CA PHE A 309 8.57 14.21 -6.79
C PHE A 309 9.92 14.09 -6.05
N GLY A 310 10.99 14.70 -6.60
CA GLY A 310 12.32 14.68 -6.01
C GLY A 310 13.04 13.32 -6.07
N PRO A 311 14.21 13.19 -5.41
CA PRO A 311 15.06 11.99 -5.46
C PRO A 311 14.80 10.96 -4.34
N ALA A 312 13.80 11.19 -3.49
CA ALA A 312 13.56 10.38 -2.30
C ALA A 312 12.92 9.00 -2.59
N LEU A 313 12.32 8.85 -3.77
CA LEU A 313 11.66 7.63 -4.20
C LEU A 313 12.68 6.51 -4.38
N LYS A 314 12.39 5.33 -3.84
CA LYS A 314 13.17 4.11 -4.09
C LYS A 314 12.26 3.02 -4.62
N ASN A 315 12.77 2.29 -5.62
CA ASN A 315 12.06 1.16 -6.22
C ASN A 315 13.07 0.04 -6.59
N PRO A 316 13.59 -0.69 -5.58
CA PRO A 316 14.68 -1.64 -5.81
C PRO A 316 14.23 -3.01 -6.34
N HIS A 317 12.92 -3.30 -6.39
CA HIS A 317 12.41 -4.64 -6.70
C HIS A 317 11.35 -4.63 -7.81
N LEU A 318 11.36 -5.67 -8.63
CA LEU A 318 10.42 -5.87 -9.73
C LEU A 318 9.01 -6.31 -9.27
N THR A 319 8.80 -6.48 -7.97
CA THR A 319 7.47 -6.76 -7.41
C THR A 319 6.55 -5.57 -7.67
N VAL A 320 5.26 -5.85 -7.83
CA VAL A 320 4.26 -4.82 -8.05
C VAL A 320 4.27 -3.83 -6.89
N LEU A 321 4.29 -2.55 -7.21
CA LEU A 321 4.38 -1.47 -6.24
C LEU A 321 3.37 -0.38 -6.62
N THR A 322 2.10 -0.56 -6.28
CA THR A 322 1.06 0.40 -6.66
C THR A 322 1.10 1.63 -5.74
N PRO A 323 1.27 2.85 -6.27
CA PRO A 323 1.11 4.05 -5.47
C PRO A 323 -0.36 4.22 -5.11
N LEU A 324 -0.64 4.71 -3.91
CA LEU A 324 -1.99 4.80 -3.37
C LEU A 324 -2.50 6.24 -3.47
N ILE A 325 -3.47 6.47 -4.37
CA ILE A 325 -4.10 7.77 -4.58
C ILE A 325 -5.25 7.93 -3.59
N VAL A 326 -5.33 9.09 -2.93
CA VAL A 326 -6.43 9.40 -2.01
C VAL A 326 -7.75 9.50 -2.78
N PRO A 327 -8.83 8.84 -2.32
CA PRO A 327 -10.16 8.96 -2.90
C PRO A 327 -10.62 10.42 -3.05
N SER A 328 -11.28 10.75 -4.17
CA SER A 328 -11.68 12.13 -4.52
C SER A 328 -12.67 12.79 -3.57
N HIS A 329 -13.38 12.01 -2.74
CA HIS A 329 -14.28 12.53 -1.71
C HIS A 329 -13.55 12.92 -0.41
N LEU A 330 -12.31 12.41 -0.21
CA LEU A 330 -11.47 12.75 0.92
C LEU A 330 -10.55 13.95 0.64
N SER A 331 -10.17 14.15 -0.63
CA SER A 331 -9.31 15.28 -1.02
C SER A 331 -10.07 16.43 -1.70
N PRO A 332 -9.68 17.70 -1.49
CA PRO A 332 -10.15 18.80 -2.33
C PRO A 332 -9.71 18.61 -3.80
N LEU A 333 -10.54 19.10 -4.73
CA LEU A 333 -10.22 19.08 -6.15
C LEU A 333 -8.95 19.91 -6.40
N GLY A 334 -8.00 19.34 -7.13
CA GLY A 334 -6.72 20.00 -7.47
C GLY A 334 -5.61 19.88 -6.44
N SER A 335 -5.90 19.36 -5.23
CA SER A 335 -4.88 19.06 -4.21
C SER A 335 -4.91 17.58 -3.81
N GLU A 336 -5.05 16.71 -4.80
CA GLU A 336 -5.05 15.26 -4.58
C GLU A 336 -3.70 14.81 -4.01
N MET A 337 -3.76 13.94 -3.00
CA MET A 337 -2.56 13.41 -2.36
C MET A 337 -2.30 12.01 -2.88
N ILE A 338 -1.02 11.67 -3.05
CA ILE A 338 -0.57 10.34 -3.42
C ILE A 338 0.43 9.82 -2.40
N TYR A 339 0.21 8.61 -1.91
CA TYR A 339 1.12 7.93 -1.01
C TYR A 339 1.94 6.91 -1.78
N TYR A 340 3.25 7.08 -1.73
CA TYR A 340 4.22 6.21 -2.37
C TYR A 340 4.86 5.28 -1.32
N PRO A 341 4.74 3.95 -1.48
CA PRO A 341 5.42 3.00 -0.61
C PRO A 341 6.93 2.99 -0.88
N ASN A 342 7.73 3.52 0.06
CA ASN A 342 9.18 3.40 0.06
C ASN A 342 9.59 2.20 0.94
N PRO A 343 10.83 1.66 0.81
CA PRO A 343 11.26 0.53 1.62
C PRO A 343 11.22 0.75 3.13
N THR A 344 11.50 1.95 3.63
CA THR A 344 11.59 2.23 5.09
C THR A 344 10.59 3.27 5.58
N GLU A 345 9.88 3.92 4.66
CA GLU A 345 8.93 5.00 4.94
C GLU A 345 7.83 5.00 3.87
N ILE A 346 6.71 5.64 4.15
CA ILE A 346 5.68 5.94 3.16
C ILE A 346 5.72 7.45 2.92
N LEU A 347 5.84 7.85 1.66
CA LEU A 347 5.99 9.25 1.28
C LEU A 347 4.65 9.76 0.75
N GLY A 348 4.09 10.79 1.41
CA GLY A 348 2.89 11.48 0.94
C GLY A 348 3.25 12.72 0.14
N PHE A 349 2.80 12.81 -1.10
CA PHE A 349 3.03 13.93 -2.01
C PHE A 349 1.74 14.60 -2.44
N ASP A 350 1.82 15.87 -2.80
CA ASP A 350 0.83 16.50 -3.68
C ASP A 350 0.99 15.94 -5.10
N MET A 351 -0.09 15.38 -5.66
CA MET A 351 -0.07 14.72 -6.97
C MET A 351 0.25 15.69 -8.11
N HIS A 352 -0.25 16.94 -8.05
CA HIS A 352 -0.09 17.90 -9.13
C HIS A 352 1.19 18.72 -8.98
N ALA A 353 1.48 19.17 -7.76
CA ALA A 353 2.67 19.97 -7.50
C ALA A 353 3.96 19.14 -7.38
N GLY A 354 3.85 17.87 -6.98
CA GLY A 354 5.00 16.99 -6.69
C GLY A 354 5.67 17.28 -5.34
N ASN A 355 5.15 18.22 -4.56
CA ASN A 355 5.70 18.60 -3.26
C ASN A 355 5.53 17.47 -2.24
N LEU A 356 6.59 17.18 -1.50
CA LEU A 356 6.53 16.23 -0.39
C LEU A 356 5.77 16.87 0.79
N LEU A 357 4.67 16.25 1.18
CA LEU A 357 3.83 16.70 2.30
C LEU A 357 4.15 15.94 3.59
N LYS A 358 4.37 14.63 3.50
CA LYS A 358 4.55 13.77 4.68
C LYS A 358 5.56 12.66 4.48
N ARG A 359 6.26 12.33 5.56
CA ARG A 359 7.08 11.13 5.70
C ARG A 359 6.55 10.30 6.85
N LEU A 360 5.94 9.18 6.52
CA LEU A 360 5.41 8.23 7.49
C LEU A 360 6.47 7.15 7.71
N ARG A 361 7.25 7.27 8.78
CA ARG A 361 8.30 6.29 9.08
C ARG A 361 7.65 5.00 9.54
N VAL A 362 8.01 3.89 8.90
CA VAL A 362 7.56 2.57 9.31
C VAL A 362 8.45 2.14 10.48
N PRO A 363 7.92 1.96 11.70
CA PRO A 363 8.73 1.46 12.80
C PRO A 363 9.28 0.08 12.46
N GLY A 364 10.58 -0.08 12.61
CA GLY A 364 11.23 -1.39 12.51
C GLY A 364 10.81 -2.27 13.67
N LEU A 365 10.65 -3.57 13.43
CA LEU A 365 10.63 -4.55 14.52
C LEU A 365 11.95 -4.39 15.30
N GLN A 366 11.87 -3.89 16.54
CA GLN A 366 13.03 -3.81 17.41
C GLN A 366 13.45 -5.23 17.80
N ARG A 367 14.57 -5.68 17.22
CA ARG A 367 15.31 -6.94 17.42
C ARG A 367 14.79 -8.20 16.69
N PRO A 368 15.72 -8.99 16.10
CA PRO A 368 15.42 -10.35 15.63
C PRO A 368 15.36 -11.29 16.84
N GLN A 369 14.17 -11.76 17.24
CA GLN A 369 14.08 -12.92 18.13
C GLN A 369 14.08 -14.22 17.32
N ALA A 370 15.05 -15.07 17.65
CA ALA A 370 15.20 -16.41 17.13
C ALA A 370 14.18 -17.35 17.79
N ALA A 371 12.96 -17.42 17.27
CA ALA A 371 12.13 -18.60 17.47
C ALA A 371 12.55 -19.67 16.45
N GLY A 372 13.46 -20.57 16.85
CA GLY A 372 13.79 -21.78 16.07
C GLY A 372 14.96 -21.70 15.09
N GLY A 373 16.12 -21.15 15.52
CA GLY A 373 17.42 -21.48 14.91
C GLY A 373 17.74 -20.89 13.53
N THR A 374 16.92 -19.99 12.98
CA THR A 374 17.28 -19.20 11.80
C THR A 374 17.09 -17.72 12.11
N VAL A 375 18.18 -16.94 12.06
CA VAL A 375 18.11 -15.48 12.11
C VAL A 375 17.44 -15.04 10.80
N ARG A 376 16.14 -14.78 10.84
CA ARG A 376 15.43 -14.19 9.71
C ARG A 376 15.93 -12.76 9.56
N ASN A 377 16.50 -12.41 8.41
CA ASN A 377 16.66 -11.00 8.03
C ASN A 377 15.25 -10.42 7.84
N ILE A 378 14.71 -9.80 8.89
CA ILE A 378 13.40 -9.17 8.89
C ILE A 378 13.50 -7.92 8.00
N ASN A 379 13.09 -8.06 6.74
CA ASN A 379 13.02 -6.95 5.81
C ASN A 379 11.71 -6.20 6.04
N ASN A 380 11.75 -5.01 6.64
CA ASN A 380 10.55 -4.21 6.94
C ASN A 380 9.97 -3.46 5.71
N ARG A 381 10.24 -3.97 4.52
CA ARG A 381 9.86 -3.31 3.26
C ARG A 381 8.35 -3.27 3.13
N THR A 382 7.80 -2.07 2.91
CA THR A 382 6.39 -1.90 2.51
C THR A 382 6.15 -2.56 1.16
N THR A 383 5.16 -3.45 1.07
CA THR A 383 4.83 -4.22 -0.13
C THR A 383 3.60 -3.68 -0.85
N ALA A 384 2.55 -3.32 -0.11
CA ALA A 384 1.32 -2.75 -0.64
C ALA A 384 0.68 -1.79 0.38
N LEU A 385 -0.22 -0.96 -0.12
CA LEU A 385 -0.99 0.01 0.65
C LEU A 385 -2.46 -0.11 0.28
N ALA A 386 -3.37 0.07 1.25
CA ALA A 386 -4.81 0.10 1.02
C ALA A 386 -5.50 1.22 1.80
N TRP A 387 -6.53 1.82 1.22
CA TRP A 387 -7.37 2.84 1.86
C TRP A 387 -8.63 2.24 2.47
N ARG A 388 -8.93 2.60 3.70
CA ARG A 388 -10.28 2.50 4.27
C ARG A 388 -10.90 3.89 4.29
N ALA A 389 -11.66 4.20 3.24
CA ALA A 389 -12.12 5.56 2.97
C ALA A 389 -13.10 6.09 4.02
N HIS A 390 -13.96 5.24 4.57
CA HIS A 390 -15.01 5.62 5.53
C HIS A 390 -14.46 6.22 6.83
N ASN A 391 -13.35 5.69 7.34
CA ASN A 391 -12.73 6.12 8.60
C ASN A 391 -11.45 6.95 8.39
N VAL A 392 -11.06 7.23 7.14
CA VAL A 392 -9.80 7.90 6.78
C VAL A 392 -8.58 7.18 7.38
N GLU A 393 -8.54 5.86 7.22
CA GLU A 393 -7.43 5.02 7.68
C GLU A 393 -6.68 4.45 6.47
N MET A 394 -5.37 4.31 6.62
CA MET A 394 -4.54 3.61 5.63
C MET A 394 -3.96 2.37 6.28
N PHE A 395 -3.88 1.28 5.54
CA PHE A 395 -3.16 0.08 5.95
C PHE A 395 -1.94 -0.12 5.06
N SER A 396 -0.84 -0.58 5.66
CA SER A 396 0.36 -0.97 4.94
C SER A 396 0.74 -2.40 5.26
N SER A 397 1.07 -3.16 4.22
CA SER A 397 1.59 -4.51 4.35
C SER A 397 3.10 -4.52 4.22
N HIS A 398 3.76 -5.44 4.92
CA HIS A 398 5.21 -5.47 5.00
C HIS A 398 5.78 -6.86 4.73
N ALA A 399 7.01 -6.88 4.21
CA ALA A 399 7.74 -8.12 3.93
C ALA A 399 8.16 -8.88 5.21
N ASP A 400 7.99 -8.29 6.39
CA ASP A 400 8.19 -8.95 7.69
C ASP A 400 7.00 -9.81 8.13
N GLY A 401 5.86 -9.74 7.43
CA GLY A 401 4.64 -10.50 7.75
C GLY A 401 3.64 -9.73 8.60
N THR A 402 3.90 -8.44 8.86
CA THR A 402 3.00 -7.56 9.61
C THR A 402 2.12 -6.70 8.70
N ILE A 403 0.97 -6.31 9.23
CA ILE A 403 0.09 -5.28 8.66
C ILE A 403 0.04 -4.17 9.69
N ARG A 404 0.26 -2.92 9.25
CA ARG A 404 0.29 -1.74 10.10
C ARG A 404 -0.85 -0.80 9.74
N CYS A 405 -1.42 -0.16 10.75
CA CYS A 405 -2.48 0.82 10.59
C CYS A 405 -1.93 2.24 10.72
N TRP A 406 -2.48 3.13 9.91
CA TRP A 406 -2.21 4.56 9.95
C TRP A 406 -3.56 5.26 10.16
N ARG A 407 -3.73 5.88 11.34
CA ARG A 407 -4.94 6.62 11.71
C ARG A 407 -4.61 8.11 11.89
N PRO A 408 -5.57 9.02 11.64
CA PRO A 408 -5.39 10.42 11.98
C PRO A 408 -5.24 10.60 13.48
N ARG A 409 -4.15 11.24 13.93
CA ARG A 409 -4.01 11.62 15.34
C ARG A 409 -5.12 12.58 15.74
N THR A 410 -5.89 12.22 16.76
CA THR A 410 -6.84 13.09 17.42
C THR A 410 -6.14 13.95 18.47
N LEU A 411 -6.82 14.97 18.98
CA LEU A 411 -6.26 15.83 20.04
C LEU A 411 -6.14 15.06 21.37
N GLU A 412 -6.96 14.04 21.59
CA GLU A 412 -6.92 13.18 22.78
C GLU A 412 -5.64 12.34 22.77
N ASP A 413 -5.30 11.71 21.63
CA ASP A 413 -4.05 10.94 21.47
C ASP A 413 -2.79 11.79 21.72
N SER A 414 -2.85 13.10 21.44
CA SER A 414 -1.71 13.99 21.69
C SER A 414 -1.51 14.36 23.15
N VAL A 415 -2.56 14.23 23.98
CA VAL A 415 -2.47 14.46 25.43
C VAL A 415 -1.93 13.19 26.10
N ASP A 416 -2.41 12.02 25.69
CA ASP A 416 -1.95 10.74 26.22
C ASP A 416 -0.43 10.51 25.96
N GLU A 417 0.08 10.82 24.76
CA GLU A 417 1.53 10.75 24.48
C GLU A 417 2.34 11.71 25.38
N THR A 418 1.84 12.92 25.68
CA THR A 418 2.57 13.86 26.56
C THR A 418 2.60 13.43 28.03
N GLU A 419 1.60 12.67 28.49
CA GLU A 419 1.60 12.08 29.83
C GLU A 419 2.54 10.87 29.91
N VAL A 420 2.66 10.08 28.84
CA VAL A 420 3.58 8.93 28.74
C VAL A 420 5.04 9.37 28.55
N ASP A 421 5.33 10.31 27.65
CA ASP A 421 6.68 10.87 27.46
C ASP A 421 7.19 11.54 28.75
N GLY A 422 6.31 12.19 29.51
CA GLY A 422 6.65 12.77 30.82
C GLY A 422 7.09 11.71 31.85
N HIS A 423 6.56 10.49 31.76
CA HIS A 423 6.97 9.37 32.62
C HIS A 423 8.25 8.66 32.13
N GLU A 424 8.48 8.59 30.82
CA GLU A 424 9.74 8.04 30.27
C GLU A 424 10.93 8.96 30.53
N ASP A 425 10.76 10.29 30.39
CA ASP A 425 11.80 11.28 30.70
C ASP A 425 12.20 11.24 32.20
N ASP A 426 11.22 11.05 33.10
CA ASP A 426 11.47 10.88 34.54
C ASP A 426 12.24 9.58 34.82
N ALA A 427 11.91 8.47 34.15
CA ALA A 427 12.58 7.19 34.31
C ALA A 427 14.02 7.19 33.76
N GLU A 428 14.26 7.82 32.61
CA GLU A 428 15.60 7.95 32.03
C GLU A 428 16.49 8.89 32.87
N SER A 429 15.91 9.94 33.43
CA SER A 429 16.55 10.84 34.39
C SER A 429 16.93 10.13 35.70
N GLU A 430 16.04 9.30 36.27
CA GLU A 430 16.36 8.49 37.46
C GLU A 430 17.45 7.45 37.20
N LEU A 431 17.46 6.81 36.04
CA LEU A 431 18.50 5.86 35.64
C LEU A 431 19.86 6.55 35.47
N ALA A 432 19.88 7.74 34.86
CA ALA A 432 21.07 8.56 34.72
C ALA A 432 21.62 9.02 36.08
N GLU A 433 20.74 9.42 37.01
CA GLU A 433 21.13 9.75 38.38
C GLU A 433 21.71 8.55 39.13
N ARG A 434 21.07 7.37 39.04
CA ARG A 434 21.57 6.14 39.68
C ARG A 434 22.94 5.76 39.15
N LYS A 435 23.18 5.94 37.85
CA LYS A 435 24.49 5.70 37.23
C LYS A 435 25.56 6.67 37.76
N ARG A 436 25.26 7.97 37.84
CA ARG A 436 26.17 8.97 38.43
C ARG A 436 26.49 8.68 39.90
N LYS A 437 25.48 8.36 40.71
CA LYS A 437 25.66 8.00 42.13
C LYS A 437 26.57 6.78 42.29
N ARG A 438 26.47 5.80 41.38
CA ARG A 438 27.34 4.61 41.38
C ARG A 438 28.78 4.94 41.00
N GLU A 439 28.99 5.77 39.98
CA GLU A 439 30.32 6.21 39.54
C GLU A 439 31.04 7.04 40.62
N GLU A 440 30.32 7.91 41.35
CA GLU A 440 30.87 8.65 42.48
C GLU A 440 31.26 7.72 43.65
N LEU A 441 30.42 6.73 43.95
CA LEU A 441 30.71 5.74 45.00
C LEU A 441 31.97 4.93 44.66
N ASP A 442 32.10 4.48 43.42
CA ASP A 442 33.29 3.75 42.95
C ASP A 442 34.55 4.63 42.99
N SER A 443 34.43 5.94 42.72
CA SER A 443 35.52 6.89 42.88
C SER A 443 35.96 7.04 44.34
N ILE A 444 35.02 7.16 45.27
CA ILE A 444 35.30 7.28 46.71
C ILE A 444 35.98 6.01 47.24
N VAL A 445 35.49 4.82 46.86
CA VAL A 445 36.09 3.53 47.25
C VAL A 445 37.51 3.40 46.70
N ASN A 446 37.76 3.83 45.46
CA ASN A 446 39.09 3.82 44.88
C ASN A 446 40.06 4.80 45.56
N ASP A 447 39.58 5.92 46.07
CA ASP A 447 40.42 6.89 46.78
C ASP A 447 40.76 6.43 48.21
N LEU A 448 39.80 5.80 48.89
CA LEU A 448 40.00 5.17 50.21
C LEU A 448 40.99 4.00 50.17
N THR A 449 40.99 3.21 49.10
CA THR A 449 41.86 2.03 48.96
C THR A 449 43.30 2.36 48.55
N LYS A 450 43.59 3.60 48.12
CA LYS A 450 44.96 4.05 47.75
C LYS A 450 45.80 4.57 48.92
N LYS A 451 45.20 4.94 50.05
CA LYS A 451 45.96 5.36 51.24
C LYS A 451 46.47 4.15 52.02
N ARG A 452 47.75 3.80 51.82
CA ARG A 452 48.46 2.90 52.75
C ARG A 452 48.61 3.60 54.10
N VAL A 453 47.82 3.21 55.08
CA VAL A 453 47.97 3.63 56.47
C VAL A 453 49.27 3.03 57.01
N THR A 454 50.32 3.85 57.17
CA THR A 454 51.51 3.47 57.92
C THR A 454 51.31 3.89 59.37
N PHE A 455 51.21 2.92 60.27
CA PHE A 455 51.28 3.18 61.71
C PHE A 455 52.74 3.43 62.09
N SER A 456 53.03 4.61 62.64
CA SER A 456 54.32 4.95 63.24
C SER A 456 54.39 4.52 64.69
#